data_AF-A0A1V5SB89-F1
#
_entry.id   AF-A0A1V5SB89-F1
#
_cell.length_a   1.000
_cell.length_b   1.000
_cell.length_c   1.000
_cell.angle_alpha   90.00
_cell.angle_beta   90.00
_cell.angle_gamma   90.00
#
_symmetry.space_group_name_H-M   'P 1'
#
loop_
_entity.id
_entity.type
_entity.pdbx_description
1 polymer ?
#
loop_
_entity_poly.entity_id
_entity_poly.type
_entity_poly.pdbx_seq_one_letter_code
_entity_poly.pdbx_strand_id
1 'polypeptide(L)' 'MDASARRALQLAELDMLKHIHQVCEQNSLRYYVIAGTLLGCVRHKGFIPWDDDTI' A
#
# COMPACT_ATOMS: atom_id res chain seq x y z
N MET A 1 -17.56 -2.13 6.08
CA MET A 1 -16.54 -1.99 7.13
C MET A 1 -16.66 -0.61 7.76
N ASP A 2 -16.55 -0.53 9.09
CA ASP A 2 -16.42 0.75 9.79
C ASP A 2 -15.23 1.55 9.23
N ALA A 3 -15.39 2.87 9.13
CA ALA A 3 -14.36 3.73 8.53
C ALA A 3 -13.05 3.70 9.35
N SER A 4 -13.15 3.55 10.68
CA SER A 4 -11.98 3.41 11.55
C SER A 4 -11.23 2.10 11.30
N ALA A 5 -11.96 0.99 11.14
CA ALA A 5 -11.39 -0.32 10.84
C ALA A 5 -10.62 -0.33 9.52
N ARG A 6 -11.19 0.29 8.47
CA ARG A 6 -10.53 0.39 7.16
C ARG A 6 -9.26 1.23 7.22
N ARG A 7 -9.27 2.33 7.97
CA ARG A 7 -8.07 3.15 8.15
C ARG A 7 -6.98 2.39 8.89
N ALA A 8 -7.33 1.61 9.91
CA ALA A 8 -6.38 0.76 10.61
C ALA A 8 -5.76 -0.30 9.67
N LEU A 9 -6.57 -0.90 8.80
CA LEU A 9 -6.11 -1.84 7.77
C LEU A 9 -5.11 -1.18 6.81
N GLN A 10 -5.46 -0.05 6.22
CA GLN A 10 -4.58 0.70 5.31
C GLN A 10 -3.23 1.06 5.95
N LEU A 11 -3.21 1.39 7.24
CA LEU A 11 -1.96 1.69 7.95
C LEU A 11 -1.11 0.43 8.14
N ALA A 12 -1.72 -0.71 8.48
CA ALA A 12 -1.02 -1.98 8.57
C ALA A 12 -0.45 -2.42 7.22
N GLU A 13 -1.21 -2.25 6.13
CA GLU A 13 -0.75 -2.55 4.77
C GLU A 13 0.40 -1.66 4.32
N LEU A 14 0.36 -0.37 4.66
CA LEU A 14 1.46 0.54 4.38
C LEU A 14 2.75 0.11 5.08
N ASP A 15 2.64 -0.34 6.34
CA ASP A 15 3.80 -0.82 7.09
C ASP A 15 4.33 -2.15 6.51
N MET A 16 3.46 -3.05 6.05
CA MET A 16 3.88 -4.23 5.29
C MET A 16 4.58 -3.87 3.98
N LEU A 17 4.04 -2.91 3.21
CA LEU A 17 4.63 -2.47 1.94
C LEU A 17 6.01 -1.83 2.16
N LYS A 18 6.20 -1.06 3.24
CA LYS A 18 7.54 -0.55 3.63
C LYS A 18 8.51 -1.69 3.95
N HIS A 19 8.05 -2.76 4.59
CA HIS A 19 8.90 -3.90 4.89
C HIS A 19 9.28 -4.66 3.61
N ILE A 20 8.32 -4.87 2.70
CA ILE A 20 8.59 -5.43 1.37
C ILE A 20 9.61 -4.57 0.62
N HIS A 21 9.42 -3.24 0.61
CA HIS A 21 10.35 -2.30 0.01
C HIS A 21 11.78 -2.48 0.55
N GLN A 22 11.93 -2.52 1.88
CA GLN A 22 13.22 -2.72 2.53
C GLN A 22 13.88 -4.05 2.14
N VAL A 23 13.12 -5.15 2.13
CA VAL A 23 13.61 -6.47 1.71
C VAL A 23 14.04 -6.45 0.25
N CYS A 24 13.25 -5.84 -0.63
CA CYS A 24 13.59 -5.72 -2.05
C CYS A 24 14.87 -4.91 -2.25
N GLU A 25 15.02 -3.76 -1.59
CA GLU A 25 16.24 -2.94 -1.66
C GLU A 25 17.48 -3.71 -1.18
N GLN A 26 17.38 -4.40 -0.03
CA GLN A 26 18.47 -5.19 0.54
C GLN A 26 18.93 -6.33 -0.38
N ASN A 27 18.01 -6.90 -1.16
CA ASN A 27 18.29 -8.01 -2.07
C ASN A 27 18.46 -7.57 -3.53
N SER A 28 18.51 -6.26 -3.80
CA SER A 28 18.55 -5.70 -5.17
C SER A 28 17.46 -6.24 -6.09
N LEU A 29 16.27 -6.48 -5.53
CA LEU A 29 15.09 -6.96 -6.25
C LEU A 29 14.26 -5.78 -6.74
N ARG A 30 13.90 -5.82 -8.02
CA ARG A 30 12.96 -4.85 -8.57
C ARG A 30 11.53 -5.32 -8.34
N TYR A 31 10.69 -4.44 -7.80
CA TYR A 31 9.25 -4.66 -7.65
C TYR A 31 8.49 -3.39 -8.06
N TYR A 32 7.19 -3.55 -8.27
CA TYR A 32 6.29 -2.46 -8.60
C TYR A 32 4.97 -2.70 -7.88
N VAL A 33 4.33 -1.61 -7.44
CA VAL A 33 2.90 -1.63 -7.09
C VAL A 33 2.08 -1.44 -8.37
N ILE A 34 0.88 -2.01 -8.41
CA ILE A 34 0.06 -2.02 -9.62
C ILE A 34 -1.40 -1.66 -9.32
N ALA A 35 -2.21 -1.59 -10.38
CA ALA A 35 -3.67 -1.44 -10.30
C ALA A 35 -4.13 -0.32 -9.34
N GLY A 36 -4.97 -0.66 -8.34
CA GLY A 36 -5.55 0.27 -7.38
C GLY A 36 -4.51 1.00 -6.55
N THR A 37 -3.48 0.30 -6.08
CA THR A 37 -2.39 0.88 -5.28
C THR A 37 -1.62 1.91 -6.08
N LEU A 38 -1.19 1.59 -7.31
CA LEU A 38 -0.49 2.55 -8.18
C LEU A 38 -1.37 3.78 -8.48
N LEU A 39 -2.66 3.57 -8.80
CA LEU A 39 -3.59 4.66 -9.06
C LEU A 39 -3.79 5.54 -7.82
N GLY A 40 -3.93 4.94 -6.64
CA GLY A 40 -4.00 5.64 -5.36
C GLY A 40 -2.81 6.54 -5.14
N CYS A 41 -1.59 6.00 -5.28
CA CYS A 41 -0.34 6.76 -5.14
C CYS A 41 -0.32 8.01 -6.03
N VAL A 42 -0.71 7.87 -7.31
CA VAL A 42 -0.67 9.00 -8.27
C VAL A 42 -1.78 10.00 -8.00
N ARG A 43 -3.04 9.53 -7.85
CA ARG A 43 -4.25 10.36 -7.81
C ARG A 43 -4.54 10.95 -6.43
N HIS A 44 -4.41 10.15 -5.37
CA HIS A 44 -4.78 10.52 -3.99
C HIS A 44 -3.58 10.79 -3.08
N LYS A 45 -2.34 10.59 -3.58
CA LYS A 45 -1.11 10.69 -2.79
C LYS A 45 -1.08 9.73 -1.60
N GLY A 46 -1.71 8.57 -1.77
CA GLY A 46 -1.92 7.56 -0.75
C GLY A 46 -2.98 6.56 -1.20
N PHE A 47 -3.65 5.90 -0.26
CA PHE A 47 -4.75 4.97 -0.57
C PHE A 47 -5.92 5.67 -1.25
N ILE A 48 -6.65 4.94 -2.10
CA ILE A 48 -8.00 5.36 -2.47
C ILE A 48 -8.86 5.23 -1.20
N PRO A 49 -9.75 6.19 -0.88
CA PRO A 49 -10.47 6.20 0.40
C PRO A 49 -11.30 4.95 0.71
N TRP A 50 -11.64 4.16 -0.30
CA TRP A 50 -12.44 2.94 -0.18
C TRP A 50 -11.67 1.66 -0.47
N ASP A 51 -10.36 1.72 -0.74
CA ASP A 51 -9.53 0.52 -0.87
C ASP A 51 -9.46 -0.21 0.47
N ASP A 52 -9.56 -1.53 0.39
CA ASP A 52 -9.42 -2.49 1.47
C ASP A 52 -8.29 -3.50 1.22
N ASP A 53 -7.48 -3.28 0.18
CA ASP A 53 -6.29 -4.07 -0.15
C ASP A 53 -5.11 -3.23 -0.71
N THR A 54 -3.93 -3.86 -0.81
CA THR A 54 -2.72 -3.33 -1.46
C THR A 54 -2.08 -4.40 -2.35
N ILE A 55 -1.76 -4.05 -3.62
CA ILE A 55 -1.17 -4.94 -4.63
C ILE A 55 0.06 -4.33 -5.31
#